data_AF-A0AAV0VFS4-F1
#
_entry.id   AF-A0AAV0VFS4-F1
#
_cell.length_a   1.000
_cell.length_b   1.000
_cell.length_c   1.000
_cell.angle_alpha   90.00
_cell.angle_beta   90.00
_cell.angle_gamma   90.00
#
_symmetry.space_group_name_H-M   'P 1'
#
loop_
_entity.id
_entity.type
_entity.pdbx_description
1 polymer ?
#
loop_
_entity_poly.entity_id
_entity_poly.type
_entity_poly.pdbx_seq_one_letter_code
_entity_poly.pdbx_strand_id
1 'polypeptide(L)'
;MREGRSFECIDPADLVKRWHGTVAFKTLAKKTNSLKFGDIFGRKILTLELIRSNFANNPNRAEVYFLGTTHVAIGFNDFSSLVIATIRDKVHNSKPLRFVGFEMSEFAVAKCKVVAQMLASPDVSISSVMEVWLSSTWTCSTLKDFRKCVKTVLESLRGRHSNSKVVTYLNHWALVETISATKAHSDSNVVTCNEYVEKERSASNSKADLSKAGKSTSKKKRSHKRKKAKQGALATPSCSNAPLVGSLTMWNVPPGAPPLEEDVAFNTVEFMNILENFEEREKKQNSTDEISVVDLFIIHIMRKLHRLRELMTANKLSIEVNYGVVKAVRGKAAADPENLNLLARIAQMCPFTISWSNVLDYFVPEDFHDLARRCSVNGDCVHYGYSMNWTTQVFGTSLLDYDPTHHKALIDSTLDAALGFSRETSLSNMLTVLGLDKLLLLPFRENPLNSTGYVLASIHKQKWINYFMDKGKLSAEAAHRLGVLSTSSNCGLQAGAIPSPLDRTSLTLYMSWCYDPKVRLQMVNHGATDTDKLARIEQQLSRYSKQ
;
A
#
# COMPACT_ATOMS: atom_id res chain seq x y z
N MET A 1 9.19 27.04 -6.36
CA MET A 1 8.07 26.74 -7.28
C MET A 1 7.43 27.97 -7.86
N ARG A 2 6.82 28.88 -7.07
CA ARG A 2 6.13 30.07 -7.63
C ARG A 2 6.97 30.96 -8.57
N GLU A 3 8.24 31.15 -8.23
CA GLU A 3 9.17 31.97 -9.01
C GLU A 3 9.81 31.22 -10.19
N GLY A 4 9.38 30.00 -10.52
CA GLY A 4 9.97 29.23 -11.62
C GLY A 4 11.35 28.62 -11.31
N ARG A 5 12.12 29.18 -10.37
CA ARG A 5 13.49 28.73 -10.03
C ARG A 5 13.66 27.24 -9.71
N SER A 6 12.63 26.60 -9.15
CA SER A 6 12.68 25.15 -8.89
C SER A 6 12.58 24.31 -10.15
N PHE A 7 12.03 24.86 -11.24
CA PHE A 7 11.93 24.22 -12.54
C PHE A 7 13.24 24.35 -13.33
N GLU A 8 14.03 25.40 -13.08
CA GLU A 8 15.35 25.63 -13.69
C GLU A 8 16.41 24.61 -13.24
N CYS A 9 16.17 23.92 -12.12
CA CYS A 9 17.09 22.93 -11.54
C CYS A 9 16.42 21.54 -11.36
N ILE A 10 15.40 21.20 -12.15
CA ILE A 10 14.81 19.86 -12.10
C ILE A 10 15.87 18.84 -12.54
N ASP A 11 16.11 17.85 -11.68
CA ASP A 11 16.94 16.71 -12.04
C ASP A 11 16.23 15.90 -13.13
N PRO A 12 16.89 15.60 -14.28
CA PRO A 12 16.34 14.67 -15.26
C PRO A 12 15.86 13.33 -14.65
N ALA A 13 16.45 12.89 -13.54
CA ALA A 13 16.00 11.73 -12.78
C ALA A 13 14.58 11.90 -12.21
N ASP A 14 14.18 13.10 -11.79
CA ASP A 14 12.83 13.39 -11.29
C ASP A 14 11.79 13.28 -12.41
N LEU A 15 12.13 13.70 -13.63
CA LEU A 15 11.28 13.51 -14.81
C LEU A 15 11.18 12.03 -15.20
N VAL A 16 12.27 11.28 -15.12
CA VAL A 16 12.24 9.83 -15.34
C VAL A 16 11.38 9.14 -14.27
N LYS A 17 11.49 9.55 -13.01
CA LYS A 17 10.69 9.07 -11.89
C LYS A 17 9.22 9.40 -12.07
N ARG A 18 8.87 10.63 -12.47
CA ARG A 18 7.50 11.08 -12.79
C ARG A 18 6.75 10.12 -13.73
N TRP A 19 7.47 9.49 -14.65
CA TRP A 19 6.92 8.59 -15.68
C TRP A 19 7.19 7.10 -15.41
N HIS A 20 7.83 6.76 -14.28
CA HIS A 20 8.43 5.47 -13.96
C HIS A 20 9.22 4.86 -15.12
N GLY A 21 10.19 5.61 -15.63
CA GLY A 21 11.23 5.06 -16.48
C GLY A 21 11.48 5.84 -17.76
N THR A 22 12.66 5.58 -18.32
CA THR A 22 13.21 6.31 -19.47
C THR A 22 12.42 6.05 -20.76
N VAL A 23 11.79 4.88 -20.91
CA VAL A 23 10.99 4.52 -22.09
C VAL A 23 9.71 5.36 -22.17
N ALA A 24 8.99 5.48 -21.06
CA ALA A 24 7.78 6.30 -20.98
C ALA A 24 8.13 7.78 -21.24
N PHE A 25 9.17 8.28 -20.57
CA PHE A 25 9.67 9.63 -20.77
C PHE A 25 10.07 9.93 -22.23
N LYS A 26 10.85 9.05 -22.87
CA LYS A 26 11.22 9.20 -24.29
C LYS A 26 10.02 9.17 -25.24
N THR A 27 8.98 8.40 -24.92
CA THR A 27 7.76 8.33 -25.72
C THR A 27 6.99 9.65 -25.64
N LEU A 28 6.93 10.25 -24.45
CA LEU A 28 6.30 11.55 -24.24
C LEU A 28 7.07 12.68 -24.91
N ALA A 29 8.41 12.68 -24.81
CA ALA A 29 9.27 13.67 -25.45
C ALA A 29 9.08 13.73 -26.99
N LYS A 30 8.68 12.61 -27.63
CA LYS A 30 8.36 12.57 -29.06
C LYS A 30 6.99 13.15 -29.40
N LYS A 31 6.11 13.28 -28.42
CA LYS A 31 4.72 13.72 -28.59
C LYS A 31 4.46 15.12 -28.06
N THR A 32 5.46 15.79 -27.48
CA THR A 32 5.35 17.06 -26.74
C THR A 32 4.44 18.10 -27.39
N ASN A 33 4.55 18.29 -28.71
CA ASN A 33 3.78 19.30 -29.46
C ASN A 33 2.29 18.93 -29.68
N SER A 34 1.86 17.74 -29.26
CA SER A 34 0.50 17.22 -29.43
C SER A 34 -0.17 16.79 -28.13
N LEU A 35 0.54 16.90 -27.00
CA LEU A 35 0.05 16.46 -25.70
C LEU A 35 -1.00 17.44 -25.14
N LYS A 36 -2.11 16.90 -24.65
CA LYS A 36 -3.14 17.65 -23.92
C LYS A 36 -3.24 17.18 -22.48
N PHE A 37 -3.56 18.09 -21.56
CA PHE A 37 -3.79 17.73 -20.16
C PHE A 37 -4.96 16.76 -20.01
N GLY A 38 -4.70 15.67 -19.30
CA GLY A 38 -5.57 14.51 -19.16
C GLY A 38 -5.38 13.43 -20.22
N ASP A 39 -4.45 13.58 -21.17
CA ASP A 39 -4.06 12.49 -22.06
C ASP A 39 -3.49 11.32 -21.26
N ILE A 40 -3.87 10.10 -21.66
CA ILE A 40 -3.52 8.86 -20.96
C ILE A 40 -2.59 8.03 -21.84
N PHE A 41 -1.48 7.57 -21.26
CA PHE A 41 -0.48 6.77 -21.93
C PHE A 41 -0.53 5.34 -21.42
N GLY A 42 -0.95 4.42 -22.29
CA GLY A 42 -0.86 2.99 -22.03
C GLY A 42 0.60 2.60 -21.80
N ARG A 43 0.88 2.03 -20.63
CA ARG A 43 2.23 1.51 -20.31
C ARG A 43 2.56 0.26 -21.11
N LYS A 44 3.85 0.02 -21.32
CA LYS A 44 4.39 -1.33 -21.44
C LYS A 44 4.76 -1.80 -20.04
N ILE A 45 4.45 -3.07 -19.76
CA ILE A 45 4.63 -3.83 -18.51
C ILE A 45 5.78 -3.27 -17.64
N LEU A 46 5.46 -2.90 -16.39
CA LEU A 46 6.48 -2.54 -15.41
C LEU A 46 7.30 -3.78 -15.04
N THR A 47 8.62 -3.64 -15.01
CA THR A 47 9.49 -4.64 -14.37
C THR A 47 9.28 -4.56 -12.86
N LEU A 48 8.82 -5.67 -12.28
CA LEU A 48 8.70 -5.83 -10.84
C LEU A 48 10.12 -5.98 -10.26
N GLU A 49 10.57 -4.99 -9.50
CA GLU A 49 11.69 -5.20 -8.59
C GLU A 49 11.19 -6.06 -7.44
N LEU A 50 11.87 -7.19 -7.22
CA LEU A 50 11.57 -8.05 -6.08
C LEU A 50 12.05 -7.33 -4.83
N ILE A 51 11.10 -6.95 -3.98
CA ILE A 51 11.33 -6.38 -2.65
C ILE A 51 10.56 -7.19 -1.62
N ARG A 52 11.06 -7.23 -0.39
CA ARG A 52 10.33 -7.74 0.76
C ARG A 52 9.63 -6.56 1.42
N SER A 53 8.32 -6.65 1.57
CA SER A 53 7.55 -5.71 2.40
C SER A 53 6.84 -6.50 3.50
N ASN A 54 6.69 -5.88 4.67
CA ASN A 54 5.98 -6.44 5.81
C ASN A 54 4.50 -6.09 5.83
N PHE A 55 4.11 -4.97 5.19
CA PHE A 55 2.78 -4.39 5.26
C PHE A 55 2.28 -3.96 3.89
N ALA A 56 0.97 -3.92 3.67
CA ALA A 56 0.44 -3.33 2.45
C ALA A 56 0.98 -1.90 2.26
N ASN A 57 1.39 -1.57 1.03
CA ASN A 57 1.97 -0.27 0.66
C ASN A 57 0.96 0.89 0.70
N ASN A 58 -0.30 0.59 0.96
CA ASN A 58 -1.37 1.54 1.12
C ASN A 58 -2.43 0.91 2.05
N PRO A 59 -3.10 1.69 2.93
CA PRO A 59 -4.15 1.16 3.78
C PRO A 59 -5.20 0.40 2.98
N ASN A 60 -5.71 -0.70 3.51
CA ASN A 60 -6.79 -1.41 2.83
C ASN A 60 -8.10 -0.66 3.06
N ARG A 61 -9.01 -0.69 2.08
CA ARG A 61 -10.38 -0.28 2.29
C ARG A 61 -11.09 -1.35 3.13
N ALA A 62 -11.94 -0.92 4.07
CA ALA A 62 -12.79 -1.83 4.82
C ALA A 62 -13.86 -2.50 3.92
N GLU A 63 -13.56 -3.70 3.43
CA GLU A 63 -14.49 -4.47 2.60
C GLU A 63 -15.50 -5.27 3.44
N VAL A 64 -16.61 -5.63 2.81
CA VAL A 64 -17.63 -6.49 3.41
C VAL A 64 -17.51 -7.90 2.85
N TYR A 65 -17.27 -8.86 3.73
CA TYR A 65 -17.26 -10.28 3.41
C TYR A 65 -18.47 -10.99 4.01
N PHE A 66 -18.86 -12.10 3.38
CA PHE A 66 -20.03 -12.85 3.78
C PHE A 66 -19.67 -14.29 4.16
N LEU A 67 -20.24 -14.80 5.24
CA LEU A 67 -20.09 -16.21 5.59
C LEU A 67 -20.62 -17.11 4.48
N GLY A 68 -20.02 -18.28 4.36
CA GLY A 68 -20.32 -19.28 3.34
C GLY A 68 -19.91 -18.91 1.92
N THR A 69 -19.06 -17.89 1.77
CA THR A 69 -18.50 -17.45 0.49
C THR A 69 -16.99 -17.58 0.47
N THR A 70 -16.39 -17.44 -0.72
CA THR A 70 -14.94 -17.42 -0.92
C THR A 70 -14.50 -16.01 -1.31
N HIS A 71 -13.52 -15.46 -0.58
CA HIS A 71 -12.76 -14.28 -0.97
C HIS A 71 -11.39 -14.71 -1.49
N VAL A 72 -10.98 -14.17 -2.64
CA VAL A 72 -9.63 -14.37 -3.17
C VAL A 72 -8.88 -13.03 -3.17
N ALA A 73 -7.70 -12.98 -2.56
CA ALA A 73 -6.83 -11.81 -2.56
C ALA A 73 -5.60 -12.08 -3.44
N ILE A 74 -5.40 -11.28 -4.50
CA ILE A 74 -4.29 -11.39 -5.44
C ILE A 74 -3.37 -10.17 -5.28
N GLY A 75 -2.07 -10.42 -5.11
CA GLY A 75 -1.13 -9.40 -4.60
C GLY A 75 -1.29 -9.22 -3.08
N PHE A 76 -1.59 -10.33 -2.39
CA PHE A 76 -1.80 -10.38 -0.95
C PHE A 76 -0.48 -10.16 -0.21
N ASN A 77 -0.32 -9.06 0.52
CA ASN A 77 0.88 -8.89 1.34
C ASN A 77 0.67 -9.41 2.79
N ASP A 78 -0.40 -8.97 3.44
CA ASP A 78 -0.69 -9.26 4.84
C ASP A 78 -2.19 -9.32 5.16
N PHE A 79 -2.52 -9.55 6.45
CA PHE A 79 -3.90 -9.67 6.92
C PHE A 79 -4.59 -8.34 7.22
N SER A 80 -4.03 -7.19 6.85
CA SER A 80 -4.64 -5.88 7.15
C SER A 80 -6.05 -5.77 6.54
N SER A 81 -6.24 -6.21 5.30
CA SER A 81 -7.56 -6.27 4.63
C SER A 81 -8.60 -7.09 5.40
N LEU A 82 -8.19 -8.17 6.07
CA LEU A 82 -9.07 -9.04 6.83
C LEU A 82 -9.36 -8.48 8.24
N VAL A 83 -8.37 -7.82 8.85
CA VAL A 83 -8.49 -7.15 10.15
C VAL A 83 -9.52 -6.04 10.12
N ILE A 84 -9.54 -5.24 9.06
CA ILE A 84 -10.49 -4.13 8.91
C ILE A 84 -11.84 -4.54 8.32
N ALA A 85 -11.94 -5.75 7.74
CA ALA A 85 -13.16 -6.19 7.06
C ALA A 85 -14.35 -6.36 8.02
N THR A 86 -15.52 -6.04 7.49
CA THR A 86 -16.79 -6.40 8.13
C THR A 86 -17.22 -7.77 7.61
N ILE A 87 -17.44 -8.72 8.51
CA ILE A 87 -17.90 -10.07 8.14
C ILE A 87 -19.35 -10.19 8.57
N ARG A 88 -20.24 -10.48 7.61
CA ARG A 88 -21.69 -10.58 7.81
C ARG A 88 -22.18 -11.99 7.49
N ASP A 89 -23.31 -12.37 8.06
CA ASP A 89 -23.99 -13.60 7.67
C ASP A 89 -24.62 -13.45 6.29
N LYS A 90 -24.44 -14.45 5.42
CA LYS A 90 -25.29 -14.62 4.24
C LYS A 90 -26.53 -15.38 4.71
N VAL A 91 -27.72 -14.86 4.38
CA VAL A 91 -29.00 -15.47 4.75
C VAL A 91 -28.98 -16.97 4.40
N HIS A 92 -29.21 -17.83 5.40
CA HIS A 92 -29.27 -19.31 5.31
C HIS A 92 -27.98 -20.10 4.99
N ASN A 93 -26.78 -19.61 5.30
CA ASN A 93 -25.56 -20.41 5.13
C ASN A 93 -24.65 -20.41 6.38
N SER A 94 -24.45 -21.58 6.98
CA SER A 94 -23.60 -21.79 8.17
C SER A 94 -22.14 -22.10 7.83
N LYS A 95 -21.76 -22.14 6.54
CA LYS A 95 -20.39 -22.43 6.12
C LYS A 95 -19.43 -21.28 6.48
N PRO A 96 -18.14 -21.56 6.72
CA PRO A 96 -17.15 -20.51 6.97
C PRO A 96 -16.96 -19.59 5.76
N LEU A 97 -16.57 -18.35 6.02
CA LEU A 97 -15.87 -17.53 5.03
C LEU A 97 -14.51 -18.17 4.73
N ARG A 98 -14.25 -18.43 3.45
CA ARG A 98 -12.94 -18.92 3.00
C ARG A 98 -12.13 -17.77 2.39
N PHE A 99 -11.07 -17.36 3.07
CA PHE A 99 -10.15 -16.33 2.61
C PHE A 99 -8.91 -16.99 1.99
N VAL A 100 -8.65 -16.73 0.71
CA VAL A 100 -7.52 -17.32 -0.03
C VAL A 100 -6.61 -16.22 -0.59
N GLY A 101 -5.40 -16.09 -0.06
CA GLY A 101 -4.38 -15.15 -0.54
C GLY A 101 -3.43 -15.80 -1.55
N PHE A 102 -3.10 -15.08 -2.61
CA PHE A 102 -2.06 -15.38 -3.59
C PHE A 102 -1.05 -14.25 -3.66
N GLU A 103 0.22 -14.60 -3.50
CA GLU A 103 1.32 -13.64 -3.45
C GLU A 103 2.57 -14.15 -4.18
N MET A 104 3.29 -13.23 -4.81
CA MET A 104 4.55 -13.47 -5.50
C MET A 104 5.75 -13.49 -4.55
N SER A 105 5.73 -12.70 -3.48
CA SER A 105 6.77 -12.66 -2.46
C SER A 105 6.78 -13.94 -1.63
N GLU A 106 7.81 -14.77 -1.81
CA GLU A 106 7.95 -16.02 -1.03
C GLU A 106 8.13 -15.73 0.47
N PHE A 107 8.70 -14.56 0.79
CA PHE A 107 8.81 -14.04 2.14
C PHE A 107 7.43 -13.78 2.78
N ALA A 108 6.58 -13.01 2.10
CA ALA A 108 5.25 -12.67 2.60
C ALA A 108 4.39 -13.93 2.76
N VAL A 109 4.43 -14.85 1.78
CA VAL A 109 3.75 -16.15 1.87
C VAL A 109 4.21 -16.95 3.10
N ALA A 110 5.53 -17.06 3.32
CA ALA A 110 6.07 -17.81 4.45
C ALA A 110 5.64 -17.19 5.79
N LYS A 111 5.79 -15.86 5.95
CA LYS A 111 5.41 -15.13 7.17
C LYS A 111 3.91 -15.27 7.45
N CYS A 112 3.06 -15.01 6.45
CA CYS A 112 1.61 -15.03 6.62
C CYS A 112 1.06 -16.44 6.87
N LYS A 113 1.69 -17.51 6.33
CA LYS A 113 1.36 -18.89 6.72
C LYS A 113 1.58 -19.14 8.21
N VAL A 114 2.69 -18.65 8.77
CA VAL A 114 2.98 -18.81 10.20
C VAL A 114 2.02 -17.98 11.04
N VAL A 115 1.76 -16.73 10.67
CA VAL A 115 0.81 -15.86 11.38
C VAL A 115 -0.62 -16.44 11.35
N ALA A 116 -1.07 -17.01 10.22
CA ALA A 116 -2.36 -17.71 10.14
C ALA A 116 -2.40 -18.93 11.08
N GLN A 117 -1.32 -19.70 11.16
CA GLN A 117 -1.21 -20.80 12.12
C GLN A 117 -1.24 -20.30 13.57
N MET A 118 -0.53 -19.22 13.89
CA MET A 118 -0.52 -18.62 15.23
C MET A 118 -1.90 -18.06 15.63
N LEU A 119 -2.65 -17.51 14.66
CA LEU A 119 -4.04 -17.08 14.88
C LEU A 119 -4.96 -18.25 15.19
N ALA A 120 -4.82 -19.35 14.45
CA ALA A 120 -5.62 -20.58 14.61
C ALA A 120 -5.30 -21.35 15.91
N SER A 121 -4.10 -21.21 16.46
CA SER A 121 -3.64 -21.88 17.68
C SER A 121 -4.14 -21.16 18.95
N PRO A 122 -5.06 -21.75 19.75
CA PRO A 122 -5.61 -21.11 20.94
C PRO A 122 -4.57 -20.91 22.06
N ASP A 123 -3.52 -21.73 22.07
CA ASP A 123 -2.45 -21.73 23.06
C ASP A 123 -1.36 -20.68 22.79
N VAL A 124 -1.36 -20.05 21.62
CA VAL A 124 -0.44 -18.95 21.28
C VAL A 124 -1.05 -17.63 21.75
N SER A 125 -0.26 -16.76 22.39
CA SER A 125 -0.79 -15.47 22.83
C SER A 125 -1.11 -14.55 21.64
N ILE A 126 -2.18 -13.73 21.72
CA ILE A 126 -2.47 -12.72 20.67
C ILE A 126 -1.33 -11.69 20.59
N SER A 127 -0.69 -11.36 21.71
CA SER A 127 0.49 -10.48 21.73
C SER A 127 1.62 -11.05 20.87
N SER A 128 1.85 -12.36 20.89
CA SER A 128 2.84 -13.01 20.03
C SER A 128 2.46 -12.97 18.55
N VAL A 129 1.16 -13.09 18.21
CA VAL A 129 0.69 -12.89 16.84
C VAL A 129 1.00 -11.45 16.37
N MET A 130 0.67 -10.47 17.21
CA MET A 130 0.89 -9.05 16.93
C MET A 130 2.38 -8.72 16.77
N GLU A 131 3.23 -9.21 17.67
CA GLU A 131 4.69 -9.02 17.61
C GLU A 131 5.29 -9.60 16.32
N VAL A 132 4.91 -10.82 15.92
CA VAL A 132 5.39 -11.42 14.67
C VAL A 132 4.92 -10.64 13.45
N TRP A 133 3.69 -10.12 13.48
CA TRP A 133 3.16 -9.35 12.37
C TRP A 133 3.83 -7.98 12.26
N LEU A 134 3.86 -7.21 13.35
CA LEU A 134 4.15 -5.76 13.34
C LEU A 134 5.53 -5.37 13.89
N SER A 135 6.15 -6.18 14.76
CA SER A 135 7.31 -5.74 15.54
C SER A 135 8.65 -6.17 14.94
N SER A 136 9.64 -5.27 15.08
CA SER A 136 11.04 -5.55 14.77
C SER A 136 11.78 -6.30 15.89
N THR A 137 11.21 -6.37 17.09
CA THR A 137 11.73 -7.14 18.22
C THR A 137 10.63 -7.95 18.87
N TRP A 138 10.99 -9.12 19.40
CA TRP A 138 10.06 -10.09 19.97
C TRP A 138 10.45 -10.46 21.39
N THR A 139 9.45 -10.83 22.19
CA THR A 139 9.67 -11.52 23.45
C THR A 139 10.17 -12.95 23.21
N CYS A 140 10.86 -13.53 24.20
CA CYS A 140 11.26 -14.95 24.15
C CYS A 140 10.08 -15.91 23.99
N SER A 141 8.92 -15.57 24.59
CA SER A 141 7.67 -16.32 24.40
C SER A 141 7.21 -16.29 22.95
N THR A 142 7.21 -15.11 22.32
CA THR A 142 6.86 -14.97 20.90
C THR A 142 7.78 -15.78 20.00
N LEU A 143 9.09 -15.78 20.25
CA LEU A 143 10.03 -16.61 19.49
C LEU A 143 9.69 -18.11 19.60
N LYS A 144 9.35 -18.57 20.81
CA LYS A 144 8.98 -19.97 21.06
C LYS A 144 7.68 -20.34 20.34
N ASP A 145 6.66 -19.50 20.45
CA ASP A 145 5.36 -19.68 19.80
C ASP A 145 5.49 -19.68 18.27
N PHE A 146 6.28 -18.75 17.74
CA PHE A 146 6.60 -18.65 16.32
C PHE A 146 7.28 -19.93 15.82
N ARG A 147 8.35 -20.40 16.47
CA ARG A 147 9.06 -21.63 16.07
C ARG A 147 8.18 -22.88 16.15
N LYS A 148 7.29 -22.96 17.15
CA LYS A 148 6.29 -24.03 17.24
C LYS A 148 5.35 -24.01 16.02
N CYS A 149 4.85 -22.84 15.66
CA CYS A 149 3.95 -22.69 14.51
C CYS A 149 4.67 -22.92 13.18
N VAL A 150 5.92 -22.50 13.02
CA VAL A 150 6.77 -22.81 11.84
C VAL A 150 6.87 -24.31 11.62
N LYS A 151 7.14 -25.09 12.66
CA LYS A 151 7.21 -26.56 12.57
C LYS A 151 5.88 -27.17 12.12
N THR A 152 4.78 -26.70 12.71
CA THR A 152 3.42 -27.14 12.35
C THR A 152 3.12 -26.83 10.87
N VAL A 153 3.48 -25.63 10.40
CA VAL A 153 3.34 -25.26 8.99
C VAL A 153 4.20 -26.16 8.10
N LEU A 154 5.47 -26.39 8.43
CA LEU A 154 6.36 -27.28 7.67
C LEU A 154 5.80 -28.71 7.56
N GLU A 155 5.25 -29.24 8.66
CA GLU A 155 4.59 -30.55 8.68
C GLU A 155 3.37 -30.58 7.77
N SER A 156 2.53 -29.54 7.80
CA SER A 156 1.35 -29.43 6.93
C SER A 156 1.69 -29.37 5.42
N LEU A 157 2.92 -28.97 5.08
CA LEU A 157 3.41 -28.89 3.71
C LEU A 157 4.11 -30.18 3.25
N ARG A 158 4.41 -31.13 4.14
CA ARG A 158 5.06 -32.39 3.78
C ARG A 158 4.19 -33.19 2.80
N GLY A 159 4.81 -33.68 1.73
CA GLY A 159 4.13 -34.45 0.68
C GLY A 159 3.21 -33.61 -0.23
N ARG A 160 3.13 -32.29 -0.05
CA ARG A 160 2.37 -31.39 -0.93
C ARG A 160 3.31 -30.66 -1.87
N HIS A 161 2.87 -30.43 -3.12
CA HIS A 161 3.59 -29.58 -4.05
C HIS A 161 3.55 -28.12 -3.54
N SER A 162 4.68 -27.66 -3.00
CA SER A 162 4.83 -26.34 -2.37
C SER A 162 6.01 -25.61 -3.00
N ASN A 163 5.94 -24.27 -3.06
CA ASN A 163 7.05 -23.47 -3.56
C ASN A 163 8.31 -23.69 -2.69
N SER A 164 9.42 -24.07 -3.33
CA SER A 164 10.66 -24.46 -2.65
C SER A 164 11.28 -23.33 -1.83
N LYS A 165 11.23 -22.09 -2.32
CA LYS A 165 11.77 -20.92 -1.60
C LYS A 165 10.94 -20.55 -0.37
N VAL A 166 9.61 -20.71 -0.43
CA VAL A 166 8.76 -20.57 0.78
C VAL A 166 9.21 -21.57 1.85
N VAL A 167 9.46 -22.82 1.46
CA VAL A 167 9.97 -23.86 2.36
C VAL A 167 11.38 -23.51 2.88
N THR A 168 12.25 -22.90 2.05
CA THR A 168 13.57 -22.42 2.48
C THR A 168 13.47 -21.36 3.58
N TYR A 169 12.58 -20.37 3.46
CA TYR A 169 12.35 -19.38 4.54
C TYR A 169 11.90 -20.06 5.83
N LEU A 170 10.94 -20.97 5.76
CA LEU A 170 10.41 -21.67 6.93
C LEU A 170 11.48 -22.55 7.61
N ASN A 171 12.26 -23.31 6.84
CA ASN A 171 13.37 -24.11 7.37
C ASN A 171 14.46 -23.25 8.01
N HIS A 172 14.80 -22.12 7.38
CA HIS A 172 15.76 -21.17 7.95
C HIS A 172 15.28 -20.63 9.30
N TRP A 173 14.05 -20.13 9.36
CA TRP A 173 13.46 -19.58 10.59
C TRP A 173 13.23 -20.61 11.70
N ALA A 174 13.07 -21.89 11.35
CA ALA A 174 12.96 -22.96 12.33
C ALA A 174 14.26 -23.17 13.14
N LEU A 175 15.42 -22.84 12.56
CA LEU A 175 16.74 -23.23 13.05
C LEU A 175 17.66 -22.06 13.40
N VAL A 176 17.59 -20.95 12.66
CA VAL A 176 18.52 -19.84 12.80
C VAL A 176 18.45 -19.22 14.20
N GLU A 177 19.62 -18.87 14.76
CA GLU A 177 19.70 -18.14 16.01
C GLU A 177 19.21 -16.70 15.85
N THR A 178 18.55 -16.18 16.88
CA THR A 178 18.10 -14.78 16.87
C THR A 178 19.25 -13.84 17.20
N ILE A 179 19.21 -12.63 16.69
CA ILE A 179 20.06 -11.54 17.20
C ILE A 179 19.46 -10.91 18.46
N SER A 180 20.27 -10.19 19.24
CA SER A 180 19.76 -9.42 20.37
C SER A 180 18.96 -8.19 19.89
N ALA A 181 18.01 -7.71 20.70
CA ALA A 181 17.29 -6.47 20.39
C ALA A 181 18.24 -5.28 20.19
N THR A 182 19.30 -5.16 21.00
CA THR A 182 20.30 -4.10 20.84
C THR A 182 20.97 -4.13 19.47
N LYS A 183 21.29 -5.33 18.96
CA LYS A 183 21.86 -5.50 17.62
C LYS A 183 20.83 -5.18 16.53
N ALA A 184 19.57 -5.61 16.70
CA ALA A 184 18.49 -5.25 15.79
C ALA A 184 18.31 -3.73 15.67
N HIS A 185 18.36 -3.00 16.79
CA HIS A 185 18.29 -1.54 16.80
C HIS A 185 19.52 -0.88 16.16
N SER A 186 20.73 -1.41 16.37
CA SER A 186 21.92 -0.88 15.69
C SER A 186 21.88 -1.12 14.19
N ASP A 187 21.43 -2.29 13.75
CA ASP A 187 21.33 -2.62 12.32
C ASP A 187 20.25 -1.77 11.64
N SER A 188 19.12 -1.51 12.32
CA SER A 188 18.12 -0.53 11.89
C SER A 188 18.70 0.87 11.71
N ASN A 189 19.51 1.33 12.67
CA ASN A 189 20.14 2.66 12.65
C ASN A 189 21.29 2.77 11.64
N VAL A 190 22.01 1.67 11.34
CA VAL A 190 23.09 1.66 10.34
C VAL A 190 22.52 1.75 8.92
N VAL A 191 21.37 1.09 8.66
CA VAL A 191 20.65 1.24 7.39
C VAL A 191 20.16 2.68 7.21
N THR A 192 19.47 3.25 8.21
CA THR A 192 18.98 4.65 8.13
C THR A 192 20.12 5.67 8.06
N CYS A 193 21.17 5.56 8.89
CA CYS A 193 22.28 6.52 8.88
C CYS A 193 23.10 6.46 7.58
N ASN A 194 23.33 5.29 6.99
CA ASN A 194 24.05 5.21 5.72
C ASN A 194 23.21 5.80 4.58
N GLU A 195 21.89 5.61 4.56
CA GLU A 195 21.02 6.23 3.56
C GLU A 195 20.91 7.74 3.69
N TYR A 196 20.85 8.29 4.92
CA TYR A 196 20.88 9.74 5.14
C TYR A 196 22.23 10.35 4.74
N VAL A 197 23.35 9.69 5.09
CA VAL A 197 24.70 10.17 4.74
C VAL A 197 24.96 10.02 3.24
N GLU A 198 24.43 9.00 2.57
CA GLU A 198 24.53 8.84 1.11
C GLU A 198 23.63 9.82 0.36
N LYS A 199 22.39 10.10 0.83
CA LYS A 199 21.53 11.17 0.28
C LYS A 199 22.15 12.56 0.46
N GLU A 200 22.77 12.83 1.60
CA GLU A 200 23.48 14.10 1.81
C GLU A 200 24.76 14.20 1.00
N ARG A 201 25.53 13.10 0.84
CA ARG A 201 26.74 13.07 0.01
C ARG A 201 26.46 13.15 -1.49
N SER A 202 25.38 12.55 -1.96
CA SER A 202 24.95 12.68 -3.37
C SER A 202 24.35 14.06 -3.66
N ALA A 203 23.75 14.74 -2.66
CA ALA A 203 23.33 16.14 -2.77
C ALA A 203 24.49 17.16 -2.67
N SER A 204 25.62 16.80 -2.03
CA SER A 204 26.77 17.71 -1.82
C SER A 204 27.92 17.52 -2.81
N ASN A 205 28.02 16.36 -3.49
CA ASN A 205 29.06 16.13 -4.51
C ASN A 205 28.74 16.70 -5.90
N SER A 206 27.60 17.35 -6.11
CA SER A 206 27.27 18.05 -7.37
C SER A 206 27.58 19.56 -7.36
N LYS A 207 28.19 20.09 -6.28
CA LYS A 207 28.64 21.49 -6.20
C LYS A 207 30.03 21.61 -5.58
N ALA A 208 31.08 21.24 -6.31
CA ALA A 208 32.42 21.75 -6.04
C ALA A 208 33.35 21.52 -7.24
N ASP A 209 33.23 22.37 -8.25
CA ASP A 209 34.42 22.83 -8.97
C ASP A 209 34.14 24.22 -9.52
N LEU A 210 34.68 25.24 -8.84
CA LEU A 210 35.23 26.46 -9.44
C LEU A 210 35.77 27.42 -8.35
N SER A 211 37.08 27.62 -8.47
CA SER A 211 37.87 28.79 -8.05
C SER A 211 38.39 28.92 -6.61
N LYS A 212 39.71 29.11 -6.58
CA LYS A 212 40.63 29.29 -5.46
C LYS A 212 40.58 30.71 -4.87
N ALA A 213 41.12 30.76 -3.64
CA ALA A 213 41.98 31.79 -3.05
C ALA A 213 41.32 32.85 -2.14
N GLY A 214 41.76 32.87 -0.87
CA GLY A 214 41.76 34.09 -0.05
C GLY A 214 41.41 33.93 1.43
N LYS A 215 42.40 33.52 2.23
CA LYS A 215 42.63 33.83 3.67
C LYS A 215 41.43 33.96 4.63
N SER A 216 41.32 32.99 5.57
CA SER A 216 40.72 33.26 6.89
C SER A 216 41.68 32.88 8.02
N THR A 217 41.86 33.83 8.93
CA THR A 217 42.62 33.77 10.18
C THR A 217 41.77 33.21 11.33
N SER A 218 42.43 32.48 12.23
CA SER A 218 42.15 32.29 13.67
C SER A 218 40.97 31.43 14.17
N LYS A 219 41.36 30.24 14.69
CA LYS A 219 41.10 29.68 16.06
C LYS A 219 39.66 29.66 16.63
N LYS A 220 39.10 28.45 16.80
CA LYS A 220 39.10 27.65 18.07
C LYS A 220 38.16 26.41 17.96
N LYS A 221 38.76 25.22 17.97
CA LYS A 221 38.07 23.93 18.24
C LYS A 221 37.79 23.82 19.75
N ARG A 222 36.56 23.47 20.13
CA ARG A 222 36.22 23.00 21.48
C ARG A 222 35.63 21.59 21.37
N SER A 223 36.38 20.61 21.86
CA SER A 223 35.95 19.23 22.07
C SER A 223 35.43 19.07 23.49
N HIS A 224 34.32 18.36 23.68
CA HIS A 224 33.90 17.88 24.99
C HIS A 224 33.70 16.35 25.01
N LYS A 225 34.84 15.70 25.30
CA LYS A 225 35.10 14.57 26.21
C LYS A 225 33.89 13.78 26.76
N ARG A 226 33.83 12.49 26.40
CA ARG A 226 33.20 11.37 27.14
C ARG A 226 33.74 11.29 28.58
N LYS A 227 32.86 11.11 29.57
CA LYS A 227 33.20 10.72 30.94
C LYS A 227 32.52 9.38 31.29
N LYS A 228 33.34 8.41 31.69
CA LYS A 228 32.97 7.17 32.42
C LYS A 228 32.95 7.46 33.93
N ALA A 229 31.97 6.92 34.65
CA ALA A 229 31.95 6.55 36.08
C ALA A 229 30.49 6.13 36.41
N LYS A 230 30.13 5.15 37.26
CA LYS A 230 30.82 4.30 38.23
C LYS A 230 29.87 3.12 38.55
N GLN A 231 30.42 1.96 38.92
CA GLN A 231 29.69 0.86 39.56
C GLN A 231 29.25 1.24 40.99
N GLY A 232 28.07 0.76 41.39
CA GLY A 232 27.69 0.58 42.81
C GLY A 232 26.28 1.06 43.19
N ALA A 233 25.29 0.18 43.03
CA ALA A 233 24.19 -0.01 43.99
C ALA A 233 23.43 -1.28 43.60
N LEU A 234 23.47 -2.30 44.47
CA LEU A 234 22.61 -3.47 44.40
C LEU A 234 21.15 -3.00 44.50
N ALA A 235 20.42 -3.09 43.39
CA ALA A 235 18.97 -3.19 43.43
C ALA A 235 18.63 -4.65 43.11
N THR A 236 17.96 -5.29 44.06
CA THR A 236 17.35 -6.62 43.92
C THR A 236 16.55 -6.70 42.62
N PRO A 237 16.73 -7.74 41.79
CA PRO A 237 15.98 -7.87 40.55
C PRO A 237 14.53 -8.23 40.89
N SER A 238 13.65 -7.23 40.90
CA SER A 238 12.22 -7.49 40.79
C SER A 238 11.95 -8.04 39.39
N CYS A 239 11.41 -9.26 39.36
CA CYS A 239 11.06 -10.04 38.19
C CYS A 239 10.23 -9.21 37.16
N SER A 240 10.82 -8.81 36.02
CA SER A 240 10.04 -8.37 34.83
C SER A 240 10.83 -8.22 33.50
N ASN A 241 12.16 -8.22 33.49
CA ASN A 241 12.93 -7.99 32.24
C ASN A 241 13.13 -9.28 31.42
N ALA A 242 12.15 -9.66 30.60
CA ALA A 242 12.38 -10.63 29.54
C ALA A 242 13.31 -10.01 28.46
N PRO A 243 14.46 -10.63 28.11
CA PRO A 243 15.34 -10.09 27.08
C PRO A 243 14.66 -10.18 25.71
N LEU A 244 14.38 -9.04 25.09
CA LEU A 244 13.86 -9.00 23.72
C LEU A 244 14.91 -9.51 22.72
N VAL A 245 14.44 -10.18 21.67
CA VAL A 245 15.25 -10.66 20.55
C VAL A 245 14.86 -9.93 19.27
N GLY A 246 15.74 -9.88 18.28
CA GLY A 246 15.40 -9.36 16.97
C GLY A 246 14.42 -10.29 16.25
N SER A 247 13.41 -9.70 15.60
CA SER A 247 12.49 -10.40 14.69
C SER A 247 13.24 -11.26 13.67
N LEU A 248 12.94 -12.56 13.64
CA LEU A 248 13.54 -13.45 12.65
C LEU A 248 13.13 -13.06 11.24
N THR A 249 11.87 -12.67 11.04
CA THR A 249 11.36 -12.34 9.71
C THR A 249 11.95 -11.04 9.16
N MET A 250 12.35 -10.10 10.01
CA MET A 250 12.99 -8.86 9.56
C MET A 250 14.51 -9.01 9.40
N TRP A 251 15.17 -9.60 10.39
CA TRP A 251 16.63 -9.54 10.52
C TRP A 251 17.37 -10.82 10.14
N ASN A 252 16.68 -11.96 10.00
CA ASN A 252 17.31 -13.25 9.72
C ASN A 252 16.61 -13.94 8.56
N VAL A 253 17.10 -13.69 7.34
CA VAL A 253 16.56 -14.27 6.10
C VAL A 253 17.61 -15.11 5.36
N PRO A 254 17.18 -16.09 4.53
CA PRO A 254 18.10 -16.87 3.71
C PRO A 254 18.97 -16.00 2.79
N PRO A 255 20.20 -16.43 2.47
CA PRO A 255 21.04 -15.76 1.48
C PRO A 255 20.33 -15.57 0.14
N GLY A 256 20.51 -14.40 -0.48
CA GLY A 256 19.85 -14.05 -1.74
C GLY A 256 18.39 -13.59 -1.59
N ALA A 257 17.89 -13.43 -0.36
CA ALA A 257 16.62 -12.77 -0.11
C ALA A 257 16.63 -11.33 -0.66
N PRO A 258 15.53 -10.85 -1.25
CA PRO A 258 15.45 -9.46 -1.71
C PRO A 258 15.61 -8.44 -0.57
N PRO A 259 15.92 -7.17 -0.86
CA PRO A 259 16.01 -6.13 0.16
C PRO A 259 14.66 -5.93 0.86
N LEU A 260 14.70 -5.45 2.11
CA LEU A 260 13.50 -5.08 2.86
C LEU A 260 13.15 -3.62 2.56
N GLU A 261 11.90 -3.34 2.26
CA GLU A 261 11.35 -1.99 2.10
C GLU A 261 11.16 -1.32 3.47
N GLU A 262 11.38 -0.01 3.53
CA GLU A 262 11.04 0.78 4.72
C GLU A 262 9.51 0.91 4.81
N ASP A 263 8.90 0.14 5.71
CA ASP A 263 7.45 0.16 5.91
C ASP A 263 7.04 0.79 7.25
N VAL A 264 5.82 1.33 7.30
CA VAL A 264 5.22 1.90 8.52
C VAL A 264 4.01 1.07 8.92
N ALA A 265 4.03 0.50 10.14
CA ALA A 265 2.93 -0.33 10.66
C ALA A 265 1.58 0.41 10.72
N PHE A 266 1.59 1.74 10.87
CA PHE A 266 0.38 2.56 10.83
C PHE A 266 -0.34 2.53 9.47
N ASN A 267 0.32 2.10 8.39
CA ASN A 267 -0.36 1.91 7.10
C ASN A 267 -1.35 0.73 7.11
N THR A 268 -1.38 -0.08 8.17
CA THR A 268 -2.30 -1.23 8.26
C THR A 268 -3.73 -0.85 8.65
N VAL A 269 -3.96 0.35 9.19
CA VAL A 269 -5.27 0.81 9.69
C VAL A 269 -5.44 2.31 9.41
N GLU A 270 -6.62 2.72 8.93
CA GLU A 270 -6.96 4.15 8.82
C GLU A 270 -7.02 4.80 10.20
N PHE A 271 -6.41 5.99 10.31
CA PHE A 271 -6.32 6.72 11.58
C PHE A 271 -7.69 6.99 12.23
N MET A 272 -8.72 7.24 11.44
CA MET A 272 -10.08 7.47 11.94
C MET A 272 -10.63 6.28 12.75
N ASN A 273 -10.29 5.05 12.34
CA ASN A 273 -10.68 3.84 13.07
C ASN A 273 -9.98 3.70 14.43
N ILE A 274 -8.85 4.39 14.63
CA ILE A 274 -8.14 4.45 15.90
C ILE A 274 -8.84 5.46 16.83
N LEU A 275 -9.31 6.59 16.30
CA LEU A 275 -10.02 7.62 17.05
C LEU A 275 -11.39 7.16 17.57
N GLU A 276 -12.14 6.39 16.79
CA GLU A 276 -13.43 5.82 17.25
C GLU A 276 -13.27 4.99 18.54
N ASN A 277 -12.18 4.23 18.66
CA ASN A 277 -11.87 3.47 19.87
C ASN A 277 -11.55 4.38 21.07
N PHE A 278 -10.93 5.54 20.82
CA PHE A 278 -10.65 6.52 21.86
C PHE A 278 -11.95 7.13 22.39
N GLU A 279 -12.85 7.55 21.50
CA GLU A 279 -14.16 8.10 21.89
C GLU A 279 -15.02 7.08 22.67
N GLU A 280 -15.05 5.81 22.22
CA GLU A 280 -15.73 4.74 22.96
C GLU A 280 -15.18 4.57 24.37
N ARG A 281 -13.88 4.81 24.56
CA ARG A 281 -13.20 4.63 25.83
C ARG A 281 -13.40 5.80 26.77
N GLU A 282 -13.28 7.05 26.29
CA GLU A 282 -13.62 8.25 27.08
C GLU A 282 -15.05 8.18 27.62
N LYS A 283 -16.00 7.68 26.82
CA LYS A 283 -17.40 7.51 27.26
C LYS A 283 -17.59 6.46 28.36
N LYS A 284 -16.68 5.48 28.47
CA LYS A 284 -16.79 4.33 29.40
C LYS A 284 -15.94 4.46 30.65
N GLN A 285 -14.78 5.10 30.53
CA GLN A 285 -13.85 5.32 31.62
C GLN A 285 -13.80 6.83 31.85
N ASN A 286 -14.32 7.30 32.99
CA ASN A 286 -14.06 8.65 33.52
C ASN A 286 -12.57 8.83 33.91
N SER A 287 -11.64 8.23 33.17
CA SER A 287 -10.20 8.32 33.34
C SER A 287 -9.64 9.16 32.20
N THR A 288 -8.85 10.15 32.57
CA THR A 288 -8.07 11.01 31.68
C THR A 288 -6.62 10.53 31.59
N ASP A 289 -6.36 9.23 31.67
CA ASP A 289 -5.00 8.72 31.46
C ASP A 289 -4.54 9.09 30.05
N GLU A 290 -3.40 9.78 29.94
CA GLU A 290 -2.80 10.14 28.66
C GLU A 290 -2.36 8.85 27.94
N ILE A 291 -3.18 8.40 27.00
CA ILE A 291 -2.90 7.23 26.17
C ILE A 291 -2.29 7.71 24.85
N SER A 292 -1.15 7.15 24.48
CA SER A 292 -0.51 7.53 23.21
C SER A 292 -1.26 6.97 22.01
N VAL A 293 -1.06 7.58 20.84
CA VAL A 293 -1.56 7.06 19.55
C VAL A 293 -1.07 5.64 19.26
N VAL A 294 0.14 5.30 19.72
CA VAL A 294 0.74 3.97 19.55
C VAL A 294 -0.02 2.95 20.40
N ASP A 295 -0.38 3.31 21.63
CA ASP A 295 -1.16 2.44 22.51
C ASP A 295 -2.57 2.19 21.95
N LEU A 296 -3.22 3.24 21.43
CA LEU A 296 -4.53 3.10 20.78
C LEU A 296 -4.46 2.19 19.54
N PHE A 297 -3.40 2.32 18.75
CA PHE A 297 -3.15 1.44 17.61
C PHE A 297 -2.96 -0.02 18.05
N ILE A 298 -2.14 -0.27 19.07
CA ILE A 298 -1.93 -1.61 19.64
C ILE A 298 -3.25 -2.20 20.13
N ILE A 299 -4.03 -1.45 20.91
CA ILE A 299 -5.34 -1.87 21.42
C ILE A 299 -6.29 -2.22 20.26
N HIS A 300 -6.33 -1.37 19.23
CA HIS A 300 -7.14 -1.60 18.04
C HIS A 300 -6.77 -2.93 17.37
N ILE A 301 -5.48 -3.12 17.06
CA ILE A 301 -4.98 -4.33 16.41
C ILE A 301 -5.25 -5.57 17.26
N MET A 302 -4.96 -5.53 18.56
CA MET A 302 -5.22 -6.66 19.45
C MET A 302 -6.69 -7.06 19.43
N ARG A 303 -7.63 -6.12 19.54
CA ARG A 303 -9.08 -6.40 19.46
C ARG A 303 -9.45 -7.08 18.14
N LYS A 304 -8.89 -6.61 17.01
CA LYS A 304 -9.17 -7.20 15.70
C LYS A 304 -8.56 -8.59 15.53
N LEU A 305 -7.34 -8.82 16.02
CA LEU A 305 -6.71 -10.15 16.02
C LEU A 305 -7.47 -11.15 16.90
N HIS A 306 -7.94 -10.71 18.08
CA HIS A 306 -8.83 -11.50 18.93
C HIS A 306 -10.10 -11.92 18.18
N ARG A 307 -10.78 -10.96 17.53
CA ARG A 307 -11.96 -11.24 16.70
C ARG A 307 -11.66 -12.25 15.59
N LEU A 308 -10.54 -12.12 14.88
CA LEU A 308 -10.18 -13.07 13.82
C LEU A 308 -9.94 -14.47 14.39
N ARG A 309 -9.25 -14.59 15.53
CA ARG A 309 -9.07 -15.87 16.21
C ARG A 309 -10.41 -16.49 16.60
N GLU A 310 -11.32 -15.74 17.21
CA GLU A 310 -12.65 -16.23 17.58
C GLU A 310 -13.41 -16.79 16.38
N LEU A 311 -13.33 -16.12 15.23
CA LEU A 311 -13.95 -16.61 13.99
C LEU A 311 -13.29 -17.90 13.49
N MET A 312 -11.97 -18.02 13.59
CA MET A 312 -11.25 -19.24 13.18
C MET A 312 -11.54 -20.41 14.11
N THR A 313 -11.51 -20.21 15.43
CA THR A 313 -11.78 -21.26 16.41
C THR A 313 -13.25 -21.69 16.42
N ALA A 314 -14.18 -20.79 16.08
CA ALA A 314 -15.59 -21.10 15.86
C ALA A 314 -15.88 -21.71 14.47
N ASN A 315 -14.86 -21.99 13.65
CA ASN A 315 -15.00 -22.50 12.28
C ASN A 315 -15.89 -21.62 11.38
N LYS A 316 -15.87 -20.30 11.60
CA LYS A 316 -16.53 -19.28 10.77
C LYS A 316 -15.59 -18.64 9.76
N LEU A 317 -14.27 -18.77 9.93
CA LEU A 317 -13.25 -18.23 9.04
C LEU A 317 -12.15 -19.28 8.81
N SER A 318 -11.82 -19.52 7.55
CA SER A 318 -10.62 -20.28 7.17
C SER A 318 -9.70 -19.42 6.32
N ILE A 319 -8.40 -19.42 6.62
CA ILE A 319 -7.38 -18.65 5.91
C ILE A 319 -6.42 -19.60 5.19
N GLU A 320 -6.24 -19.40 3.90
CA GLU A 320 -5.28 -20.11 3.07
C GLU A 320 -4.37 -19.10 2.36
N VAL A 321 -3.05 -19.23 2.52
CA VAL A 321 -2.08 -18.35 1.86
C VAL A 321 -1.23 -19.19 0.90
N ASN A 322 -1.12 -18.77 -0.35
CA ASN A 322 -0.45 -19.50 -1.42
C ASN A 322 0.56 -18.62 -2.14
N TYR A 323 1.65 -19.24 -2.59
CA TYR A 323 2.47 -18.64 -3.64
C TYR A 323 1.72 -18.71 -4.97
N GLY A 324 1.68 -17.60 -5.71
CA GLY A 324 1.08 -17.55 -7.03
C GLY A 324 1.36 -16.23 -7.73
N VAL A 325 1.77 -16.31 -8.99
CA VAL A 325 2.09 -15.14 -9.82
C VAL A 325 1.15 -15.10 -11.01
N VAL A 326 0.27 -14.11 -11.05
CA VAL A 326 -0.55 -13.83 -12.22
C VAL A 326 0.29 -13.14 -13.28
N LYS A 327 0.17 -13.58 -14.54
CA LYS A 327 0.95 -13.05 -15.68
C LYS A 327 0.03 -12.63 -16.81
N ALA A 328 0.54 -11.76 -17.69
CA ALA A 328 -0.22 -11.24 -18.82
C ALA A 328 -0.77 -12.37 -19.68
N VAL A 329 -2.04 -12.23 -20.10
CA VAL A 329 -2.76 -13.23 -20.91
C VAL A 329 -2.62 -12.99 -22.41
N ARG A 330 -1.63 -12.16 -22.80
CA ARG A 330 -1.23 -11.89 -24.19
C ARG A 330 0.28 -11.99 -24.35
N GLY A 331 0.72 -12.11 -25.60
CA GLY A 331 2.13 -12.22 -25.94
C GLY A 331 2.76 -13.52 -25.41
N LYS A 332 4.07 -13.49 -25.14
CA LYS A 332 4.84 -14.69 -24.76
C LYS A 332 4.36 -15.35 -23.47
N ALA A 333 3.77 -14.59 -22.54
CA ALA A 333 3.29 -15.11 -21.26
C ALA A 333 1.91 -15.79 -21.33
N ALA A 334 1.18 -15.65 -22.44
CA ALA A 334 -0.18 -16.17 -22.57
C ALA A 334 -0.26 -17.71 -22.51
N ALA A 335 0.80 -18.39 -22.95
CA ALA A 335 0.87 -19.84 -23.00
C ALA A 335 1.56 -20.45 -21.76
N ASP A 336 1.86 -19.65 -20.73
CA ASP A 336 2.51 -20.13 -19.52
C ASP A 336 1.59 -21.10 -18.74
N PRO A 337 1.95 -22.40 -18.64
CA PRO A 337 1.13 -23.40 -17.97
C PRO A 337 0.90 -23.10 -16.48
N GLU A 338 1.87 -22.49 -15.79
CA GLU A 338 1.71 -22.16 -14.36
C GLU A 338 0.65 -21.09 -14.16
N ASN A 339 0.66 -20.06 -15.02
CA ASN A 339 -0.35 -19.00 -15.00
C ASN A 339 -1.73 -19.56 -15.34
N LEU A 340 -1.84 -20.39 -16.38
CA LEU A 340 -3.11 -21.00 -16.78
C LEU A 340 -3.70 -21.89 -15.67
N ASN A 341 -2.86 -22.71 -15.03
CA ASN A 341 -3.27 -23.55 -13.90
C ASN A 341 -3.70 -22.72 -12.68
N LEU A 342 -3.00 -21.62 -12.39
CA LEU A 342 -3.39 -20.70 -11.32
C LEU A 342 -4.74 -20.06 -11.59
N LEU A 343 -4.96 -19.51 -12.78
CA LEU A 343 -6.24 -18.89 -13.16
C LEU A 343 -7.39 -19.91 -13.12
N ALA A 344 -7.17 -21.13 -13.62
CA ALA A 344 -8.14 -22.21 -13.53
C ALA A 344 -8.45 -22.61 -12.08
N ARG A 345 -7.42 -22.72 -11.22
CA ARG A 345 -7.58 -23.01 -9.79
C ARG A 345 -8.40 -21.92 -9.10
N ILE A 346 -8.14 -20.64 -9.39
CA ILE A 346 -8.92 -19.51 -8.82
C ILE A 346 -10.39 -19.60 -9.28
N ALA A 347 -10.63 -19.81 -10.57
CA ALA A 347 -11.97 -19.96 -11.13
C ALA A 347 -12.76 -21.10 -10.46
N GLN A 348 -12.12 -22.25 -10.25
CA GLN A 348 -12.70 -23.41 -9.56
C GLN A 348 -13.10 -23.13 -8.10
N MET A 349 -12.56 -22.09 -7.47
CA MET A 349 -12.97 -21.71 -6.11
C MET A 349 -14.32 -21.00 -6.07
N CYS A 350 -14.88 -20.61 -7.23
CA CYS A 350 -16.09 -19.80 -7.36
C CYS A 350 -16.05 -18.58 -6.42
N PRO A 351 -15.07 -17.68 -6.60
CA PRO A 351 -14.92 -16.52 -5.72
C PRO A 351 -16.19 -15.66 -5.78
N PHE A 352 -16.69 -15.29 -4.59
CA PHE A 352 -17.75 -14.29 -4.47
C PHE A 352 -17.17 -12.88 -4.52
N THR A 353 -15.93 -12.73 -4.06
CA THR A 353 -15.18 -11.48 -4.16
C THR A 353 -13.72 -11.74 -4.51
N ILE A 354 -13.11 -10.83 -5.28
CA ILE A 354 -11.66 -10.84 -5.56
C ILE A 354 -11.07 -9.46 -5.27
N SER A 355 -10.04 -9.39 -4.43
CA SER A 355 -9.24 -8.17 -4.25
C SER A 355 -7.93 -8.25 -5.05
N TRP A 356 -7.54 -7.13 -5.67
CA TRP A 356 -6.42 -7.05 -6.63
C TRP A 356 -5.28 -6.14 -6.18
N SER A 357 -5.18 -5.77 -4.90
CA SER A 357 -4.14 -4.85 -4.39
C SER A 357 -3.84 -3.72 -5.40
N ASN A 358 -2.56 -3.43 -5.67
CA ASN A 358 -2.09 -2.62 -6.80
C ASN A 358 -1.73 -3.44 -8.06
N VAL A 359 -2.15 -4.70 -8.16
CA VAL A 359 -1.79 -5.62 -9.27
C VAL A 359 -2.13 -5.02 -10.63
N LEU A 360 -3.24 -4.29 -10.74
CA LEU A 360 -3.69 -3.66 -11.99
C LEU A 360 -2.69 -2.65 -12.57
N ASP A 361 -1.80 -2.07 -11.74
CA ASP A 361 -0.77 -1.12 -12.20
C ASP A 361 0.34 -1.78 -13.04
N TYR A 362 0.46 -3.11 -12.96
CA TYR A 362 1.51 -3.87 -13.63
C TYR A 362 1.06 -4.45 -14.98
N PHE A 363 -0.19 -4.18 -15.37
CA PHE A 363 -0.79 -4.70 -16.60
C PHE A 363 -1.27 -3.57 -17.50
N VAL A 364 -1.32 -3.87 -18.79
CA VAL A 364 -2.15 -3.09 -19.70
C VAL A 364 -3.62 -3.36 -19.31
N PRO A 365 -4.50 -2.34 -19.22
CA PRO A 365 -5.86 -2.52 -18.71
C PRO A 365 -6.64 -3.64 -19.38
N GLU A 366 -6.53 -3.77 -20.71
CA GLU A 366 -7.22 -4.83 -21.44
C GLU A 366 -6.71 -6.25 -21.07
N ASP A 367 -5.41 -6.40 -20.79
CA ASP A 367 -4.84 -7.68 -20.33
C ASP A 367 -5.29 -8.00 -18.91
N PHE A 368 -5.35 -6.99 -18.04
CA PHE A 368 -5.86 -7.12 -16.69
C PHE A 368 -7.33 -7.54 -16.68
N HIS A 369 -8.18 -6.91 -17.49
CA HIS A 369 -9.60 -7.25 -17.55
C HIS A 369 -9.82 -8.66 -18.12
N ASP A 370 -9.09 -9.06 -19.17
CA ASP A 370 -9.12 -10.44 -19.67
C ASP A 370 -8.71 -11.44 -18.58
N LEU A 371 -7.67 -11.13 -17.80
CA LEU A 371 -7.21 -11.95 -16.68
C LEU A 371 -8.26 -12.06 -15.57
N ALA A 372 -8.86 -10.94 -15.17
CA ALA A 372 -9.86 -10.90 -14.12
C ALA A 372 -11.16 -11.63 -14.50
N ARG A 373 -11.56 -11.62 -15.78
CA ARG A 373 -12.70 -12.41 -16.29
C ARG A 373 -12.46 -13.91 -16.20
N ARG A 374 -11.22 -14.38 -16.43
CA ARG A 374 -10.86 -15.80 -16.29
C ARG A 374 -11.00 -16.29 -14.86
N CYS A 375 -10.66 -15.45 -13.87
CA CYS A 375 -10.82 -15.78 -12.45
C CYS A 375 -12.29 -15.81 -11.98
N SER A 376 -13.20 -15.15 -12.71
CA SER A 376 -14.60 -14.92 -12.32
C SER A 376 -15.61 -15.52 -13.31
N VAL A 377 -15.19 -16.55 -14.06
CA VAL A 377 -15.97 -17.17 -15.14
C VAL A 377 -17.37 -17.68 -14.72
N ASN A 378 -17.53 -18.00 -13.44
CA ASN A 378 -18.75 -18.54 -12.86
C ASN A 378 -19.79 -17.47 -12.47
N GLY A 379 -19.49 -16.17 -12.60
CA GLY A 379 -20.38 -15.09 -12.21
C GLY A 379 -20.42 -14.82 -10.69
N ASP A 380 -21.41 -14.04 -10.26
CA ASP A 380 -21.66 -13.64 -8.85
C ASP A 380 -20.40 -13.16 -8.10
N CYS A 381 -19.49 -12.50 -8.83
CA CYS A 381 -18.17 -12.14 -8.33
C CYS A 381 -17.95 -10.62 -8.41
N VAL A 382 -17.70 -9.98 -7.27
CA VAL A 382 -17.34 -8.57 -7.18
C VAL A 382 -15.83 -8.41 -7.06
N HIS A 383 -15.26 -7.55 -7.89
CA HIS A 383 -13.84 -7.24 -7.88
C HIS A 383 -13.58 -5.93 -7.15
N TYR A 384 -12.48 -5.88 -6.39
CA TYR A 384 -11.95 -4.69 -5.74
C TYR A 384 -10.48 -4.55 -6.09
N GLY A 385 -10.00 -3.34 -6.32
CA GLY A 385 -8.58 -3.10 -6.56
C GLY A 385 -8.27 -1.62 -6.43
N TYR A 386 -6.98 -1.29 -6.38
CA TYR A 386 -6.55 0.09 -6.36
C TYR A 386 -5.38 0.35 -7.31
N SER A 387 -5.31 1.58 -7.82
CA SER A 387 -4.15 2.07 -8.55
C SER A 387 -3.40 3.07 -7.68
N MET A 388 -2.10 2.85 -7.48
CA MET A 388 -1.20 3.86 -6.92
C MET A 388 -0.45 4.63 -8.02
N ASN A 389 -0.35 4.02 -9.20
CA ASN A 389 0.52 4.50 -10.27
C ASN A 389 -0.24 5.17 -11.42
N TRP A 390 -1.55 5.34 -11.36
CA TRP A 390 -2.30 5.94 -12.47
C TRP A 390 -1.84 7.36 -12.82
N THR A 391 -1.43 8.18 -11.84
CA THR A 391 -0.91 9.54 -12.08
C THR A 391 0.31 9.52 -13.00
N THR A 392 1.12 8.46 -12.91
CA THR A 392 2.27 8.24 -13.80
C THR A 392 1.90 7.84 -15.23
N GLN A 393 0.62 7.70 -15.53
CA GLN A 393 0.06 7.40 -16.85
C GLN A 393 -0.71 8.58 -17.45
N VAL A 394 -0.97 9.65 -16.67
CA VAL A 394 -1.81 10.77 -17.10
C VAL A 394 -0.98 12.04 -17.14
N PHE A 395 -1.01 12.75 -18.26
CA PHE A 395 -0.36 14.05 -18.40
C PHE A 395 -1.18 15.14 -17.72
N GLY A 396 -0.56 15.99 -16.91
CA GLY A 396 -1.21 17.03 -16.12
C GLY A 396 -1.47 16.66 -14.66
N THR A 397 -1.15 15.45 -14.20
CA THR A 397 -1.32 15.09 -12.77
C THR A 397 -0.12 15.45 -11.89
N SER A 398 0.88 16.14 -12.43
CA SER A 398 2.03 16.67 -11.69
C SER A 398 2.36 18.07 -12.14
N LEU A 399 2.82 18.92 -11.22
CA LEU A 399 3.34 20.24 -11.57
C LEU A 399 4.50 20.19 -12.57
N LEU A 400 5.25 19.07 -12.62
CA LEU A 400 6.34 18.87 -13.58
C LEU A 400 5.87 18.79 -15.04
N ASP A 401 4.56 18.60 -15.27
CA ASP A 401 3.98 18.54 -16.61
C ASP A 401 3.65 19.94 -17.17
N TYR A 402 3.76 20.99 -16.35
CA TYR A 402 3.36 22.35 -16.68
C TYR A 402 4.56 23.25 -16.91
N ASP A 403 4.56 23.97 -18.03
CA ASP A 403 5.53 25.03 -18.29
C ASP A 403 5.32 26.21 -17.32
N PRO A 404 6.32 26.60 -16.51
CA PRO A 404 6.21 27.68 -15.53
C PRO A 404 6.00 29.06 -16.13
N THR A 405 6.38 29.27 -17.39
CA THR A 405 6.21 30.53 -18.12
C THR A 405 4.77 30.65 -18.63
N HIS A 406 4.27 29.60 -19.27
CA HIS A 406 2.96 29.61 -19.92
C HIS A 406 1.80 29.28 -18.96
N HIS A 407 2.06 28.53 -17.89
CA HIS A 407 1.05 28.05 -16.95
C HIS A 407 1.17 28.64 -15.54
N LYS A 408 1.85 29.77 -15.38
CA LYS A 408 2.11 30.39 -14.07
C LYS A 408 0.87 30.53 -13.19
N ALA A 409 -0.24 31.02 -13.75
CA ALA A 409 -1.47 31.24 -13.00
C ALA A 409 -2.07 29.94 -12.43
N LEU A 410 -2.03 28.85 -13.20
CA LEU A 410 -2.48 27.54 -12.76
C LEU A 410 -1.57 26.97 -11.66
N ILE A 411 -0.25 27.09 -11.85
CA ILE A 411 0.73 26.62 -10.85
C ILE A 411 0.53 27.36 -9.53
N ASP A 412 0.41 28.69 -9.57
CA ASP A 412 0.17 29.51 -8.38
C ASP A 412 -1.16 29.14 -7.71
N SER A 413 -2.24 28.97 -8.48
CA SER A 413 -3.55 28.54 -7.96
C SER A 413 -3.53 27.13 -7.36
N THR A 414 -2.80 26.21 -7.96
CA THR A 414 -2.64 24.83 -7.46
C THR A 414 -1.85 24.82 -6.15
N LEU A 415 -0.78 25.61 -6.07
CA LEU A 415 0.01 25.79 -4.84
C LEU A 415 -0.83 26.45 -3.74
N ASP A 416 -1.64 27.45 -4.09
CA ASP A 416 -2.56 28.10 -3.15
C ASP A 416 -3.56 27.13 -2.56
N ALA A 417 -4.17 26.29 -3.42
CA ALA A 417 -5.13 25.27 -3.02
C ALA A 417 -4.48 24.15 -2.18
N ALA A 418 -3.32 23.65 -2.60
CA ALA A 418 -2.65 22.52 -1.96
C ALA A 418 -2.05 22.87 -0.59
N LEU A 419 -1.43 24.05 -0.48
CA LEU A 419 -0.68 24.44 0.71
C LEU A 419 -1.48 25.34 1.66
N GLY A 420 -2.70 25.72 1.27
CA GLY A 420 -3.58 26.55 2.10
C GLY A 420 -3.13 28.00 2.20
N PHE A 421 -2.43 28.53 1.20
CA PHE A 421 -1.95 29.91 1.21
C PHE A 421 -3.05 30.96 1.02
N SER A 422 -4.21 30.58 0.51
CA SER A 422 -5.30 31.53 0.29
C SER A 422 -6.01 31.87 1.60
N ARG A 423 -5.64 33.02 2.20
CA ARG A 423 -6.25 33.58 3.42
C ARG A 423 -7.76 33.83 3.32
N GLU A 424 -8.30 33.91 2.11
CA GLU A 424 -9.73 34.10 1.86
C GLU A 424 -10.48 32.79 1.55
N THR A 425 -9.79 31.65 1.48
CA THR A 425 -10.48 30.38 1.21
C THR A 425 -11.20 29.84 2.43
N SER A 426 -12.33 29.17 2.16
CA SER A 426 -13.12 28.40 3.12
C SER A 426 -12.31 27.40 3.94
N LEU A 427 -11.07 27.04 3.57
CA LEU A 427 -10.29 26.01 4.24
C LEU A 427 -9.69 26.49 5.56
N SER A 428 -9.02 27.66 5.61
CA SER A 428 -8.50 28.19 6.88
C SER A 428 -9.65 28.44 7.86
N ASN A 429 -10.74 29.02 7.36
CA ASN A 429 -11.95 29.25 8.16
C ASN A 429 -12.60 27.92 8.59
N MET A 430 -12.68 26.92 7.71
CA MET A 430 -13.17 25.57 8.06
C MET A 430 -12.30 24.91 9.11
N LEU A 431 -10.98 25.00 9.00
CA LEU A 431 -10.07 24.42 10.00
C LEU A 431 -10.23 25.09 11.35
N THR A 432 -10.36 26.43 11.41
CA THR A 432 -10.66 27.14 12.65
C THR A 432 -12.05 26.82 13.20
N VAL A 433 -13.09 26.73 12.35
CA VAL A 433 -14.46 26.34 12.76
C VAL A 433 -14.48 24.92 13.32
N LEU A 434 -13.69 24.00 12.75
CA LEU A 434 -13.54 22.63 13.22
C LEU A 434 -12.52 22.51 14.38
N GLY A 435 -11.90 23.61 14.82
CA GLY A 435 -10.86 23.63 15.86
C GLY A 435 -9.55 22.93 15.50
N LEU A 436 -9.34 22.61 14.22
CA LEU A 436 -8.18 21.90 13.69
C LEU A 436 -6.97 22.81 13.44
N ASP A 437 -7.15 24.12 13.48
CA ASP A 437 -6.08 25.13 13.36
C ASP A 437 -5.06 25.08 14.51
N LYS A 438 -5.43 24.45 15.64
CA LYS A 438 -4.52 24.15 16.75
C LYS A 438 -3.67 22.89 16.53
N LEU A 439 -4.09 22.01 15.61
CA LEU A 439 -3.45 20.73 15.33
C LEU A 439 -2.60 20.77 14.05
N LEU A 440 -2.91 21.68 13.14
CA LEU A 440 -2.28 21.77 11.82
C LEU A 440 -1.59 23.12 11.63
N LEU A 441 -0.37 23.09 11.09
CA LEU A 441 0.36 24.30 10.72
C LEU A 441 0.02 24.68 9.27
N LEU A 442 -0.50 25.89 9.08
CA LEU A 442 -0.67 26.51 7.76
C LEU A 442 0.45 27.54 7.49
N PRO A 443 1.00 27.60 6.26
CA PRO A 443 0.79 26.62 5.18
C PRO A 443 1.35 25.24 5.56
N PHE A 444 0.80 24.19 4.98
CA PHE A 444 1.30 22.83 5.23
C PHE A 444 2.80 22.74 4.91
N ARG A 445 3.59 22.17 5.82
CA ARG A 445 5.05 22.02 5.69
C ARG A 445 5.44 20.73 4.96
N GLU A 446 4.76 20.43 3.86
CA GLU A 446 5.04 19.28 3.02
C GLU A 446 5.82 19.68 1.76
N ASN A 447 6.46 18.70 1.11
CA ASN A 447 7.00 18.92 -0.23
C ASN A 447 5.84 19.30 -1.17
N PRO A 448 5.87 20.48 -1.81
CA PRO A 448 4.73 20.92 -2.60
C PRO A 448 4.41 20.00 -3.78
N LEU A 449 5.36 19.20 -4.30
CA LEU A 449 5.06 18.20 -5.34
C LEU A 449 4.10 17.12 -4.85
N ASN A 450 4.18 16.73 -3.57
CA ASN A 450 3.29 15.74 -2.98
C ASN A 450 1.87 16.31 -2.82
N SER A 451 1.75 17.49 -2.21
CA SER A 451 0.45 18.09 -1.90
C SER A 451 -0.26 18.61 -3.16
N THR A 452 0.47 19.09 -4.17
CA THR A 452 -0.12 19.59 -5.43
C THR A 452 -0.56 18.45 -6.35
N GLY A 453 0.08 17.29 -6.27
CA GLY A 453 -0.33 16.09 -6.97
C GLY A 453 -1.79 15.73 -6.69
N TYR A 454 -2.25 15.87 -5.43
CA TYR A 454 -3.64 15.61 -5.04
C TYR A 454 -4.65 16.52 -5.78
N VAL A 455 -4.34 17.82 -5.84
CA VAL A 455 -5.22 18.82 -6.48
C VAL A 455 -5.36 18.51 -7.96
N LEU A 456 -4.23 18.26 -8.63
CA LEU A 456 -4.19 17.94 -10.06
C LEU A 456 -4.80 16.57 -10.36
N ALA A 457 -4.56 15.59 -9.50
CA ALA A 457 -5.17 14.26 -9.59
C ALA A 457 -6.70 14.33 -9.52
N SER A 458 -7.26 15.19 -8.66
CA SER A 458 -8.72 15.34 -8.55
C SER A 458 -9.38 15.78 -9.86
N ILE A 459 -8.66 16.51 -10.72
CA ILE A 459 -9.13 16.97 -12.03
C ILE A 459 -9.15 15.82 -13.05
N HIS A 460 -8.19 14.90 -12.98
CA HIS A 460 -7.96 13.93 -14.04
C HIS A 460 -8.34 12.49 -13.68
N LYS A 461 -8.59 12.18 -12.40
CA LYS A 461 -8.92 10.81 -11.94
C LYS A 461 -10.09 10.19 -12.71
N GLN A 462 -11.14 10.95 -13.00
CA GLN A 462 -12.31 10.43 -13.70
C GLN A 462 -11.99 10.03 -15.14
N LYS A 463 -11.09 10.76 -15.83
CA LYS A 463 -10.63 10.39 -17.17
C LYS A 463 -9.94 9.03 -17.15
N TRP A 464 -9.07 8.80 -16.17
CA TRP A 464 -8.36 7.54 -16.03
C TRP A 464 -9.28 6.38 -15.63
N ILE A 465 -10.20 6.61 -14.68
CA ILE A 465 -11.22 5.62 -14.30
C ILE A 465 -12.06 5.22 -15.52
N ASN A 466 -12.53 6.21 -16.29
CA ASN A 466 -13.33 5.96 -17.49
C ASN A 466 -12.52 5.18 -18.53
N TYR A 467 -11.25 5.54 -18.73
CA TYR A 467 -10.35 4.81 -19.61
C TYR A 467 -10.18 3.34 -19.18
N PHE A 468 -9.86 3.11 -17.91
CA PHE A 468 -9.72 1.75 -17.36
C PHE A 468 -11.00 0.94 -17.57
N MET A 469 -12.15 1.48 -17.18
CA MET A 469 -13.45 0.81 -17.34
C MET A 469 -13.81 0.60 -18.82
N ASP A 470 -13.54 1.55 -19.69
CA ASP A 470 -13.79 1.41 -21.13
C ASP A 470 -12.95 0.27 -21.73
N LYS A 471 -11.67 0.16 -21.33
CA LYS A 471 -10.79 -0.97 -21.69
C LYS A 471 -11.25 -2.30 -21.13
N GLY A 472 -12.10 -2.29 -20.11
CA GLY A 472 -12.74 -3.49 -19.56
C GLY A 472 -13.96 -3.97 -20.32
N LYS A 473 -14.55 -3.18 -21.22
CA LYS A 473 -15.69 -3.63 -22.04
C LYS A 473 -15.27 -4.80 -22.92
N LEU A 474 -16.15 -5.78 -23.06
CA LEU A 474 -15.85 -6.99 -23.83
C LEU A 474 -15.86 -6.67 -25.34
N SER A 475 -14.67 -6.54 -25.94
CA SER A 475 -14.53 -6.42 -27.40
C SER A 475 -14.67 -7.78 -28.09
N ALA A 476 -14.88 -7.79 -29.41
CA ALA A 476 -14.93 -9.02 -30.20
C ALA A 476 -13.62 -9.82 -30.12
N GLU A 477 -12.47 -9.13 -30.13
CA GLU A 477 -11.15 -9.74 -30.00
C GLU A 477 -10.94 -10.32 -28.59
N ALA A 478 -11.45 -9.65 -27.55
CA ALA A 478 -11.43 -10.16 -26.19
C ALA A 478 -12.30 -11.41 -26.03
N ALA A 479 -13.52 -11.39 -26.56
CA ALA A 479 -14.40 -12.56 -26.59
C ALA A 479 -13.74 -13.74 -27.32
N HIS A 480 -13.14 -13.50 -28.50
CA HIS A 480 -12.41 -14.51 -29.26
C HIS A 480 -11.24 -15.10 -28.46
N ARG A 481 -10.43 -14.28 -27.78
CA ARG A 481 -9.31 -14.75 -26.94
C ARG A 481 -9.76 -15.53 -25.70
N LEU A 482 -10.89 -15.15 -25.12
CA LEU A 482 -11.47 -15.87 -23.98
C LEU A 482 -12.07 -17.21 -24.42
N GLY A 483 -12.61 -17.28 -25.64
CA GLY A 483 -13.21 -18.49 -26.19
C GLY A 483 -14.28 -19.03 -25.25
N VAL A 484 -14.14 -20.29 -24.84
CA VAL A 484 -15.05 -20.96 -23.90
C VAL A 484 -15.10 -20.32 -22.51
N LEU A 485 -14.14 -19.47 -22.15
CA LEU A 485 -14.12 -18.73 -20.89
C LEU A 485 -14.92 -17.42 -20.95
N SER A 486 -15.47 -17.06 -22.11
CA SER A 486 -16.47 -16.00 -22.23
C SER A 486 -17.86 -16.62 -22.05
N THR A 487 -18.48 -16.34 -20.91
CA THR A 487 -19.79 -16.89 -20.52
C THR A 487 -20.80 -15.75 -20.38
N SER A 488 -22.09 -16.10 -20.33
CA SER A 488 -23.15 -15.13 -20.01
C SER A 488 -22.99 -14.46 -18.64
N SER A 489 -22.19 -15.05 -17.75
CA SER A 489 -21.99 -14.60 -16.38
C SER A 489 -20.72 -13.77 -16.19
N ASN A 490 -19.89 -13.63 -17.22
CA ASN A 490 -18.70 -12.77 -17.19
C ASN A 490 -18.53 -11.97 -18.49
N CYS A 491 -19.61 -11.64 -19.20
CA CYS A 491 -19.56 -10.87 -20.45
C CYS A 491 -19.89 -9.37 -20.28
N GLY A 492 -20.46 -8.98 -19.15
CA GLY A 492 -20.82 -7.60 -18.84
C GLY A 492 -19.64 -6.78 -18.30
N LEU A 493 -19.93 -5.54 -17.93
CA LEU A 493 -19.09 -4.74 -17.06
C LEU A 493 -19.98 -3.71 -16.35
N GLN A 494 -19.95 -3.71 -15.03
CA GLN A 494 -20.62 -2.73 -14.19
C GLN A 494 -19.59 -2.17 -13.22
N ALA A 495 -19.45 -0.84 -13.19
CA ALA A 495 -18.65 -0.16 -12.20
C ALA A 495 -19.47 -0.03 -10.90
N GLY A 496 -18.84 -0.28 -9.75
CA GLY A 496 -19.42 -0.05 -8.44
C GLY A 496 -18.97 1.30 -7.86
N ALA A 497 -19.21 1.48 -6.57
CA ALA A 497 -18.73 2.66 -5.84
C ALA A 497 -17.20 2.81 -5.95
N ILE A 498 -16.75 4.05 -6.09
CA ILE A 498 -15.34 4.46 -6.14
C ILE A 498 -15.05 5.24 -4.86
N PRO A 499 -14.93 4.58 -3.70
CA PRO A 499 -15.02 5.24 -2.40
C PRO A 499 -13.94 6.28 -2.12
N SER A 500 -12.87 6.36 -2.92
CA SER A 500 -11.81 7.33 -2.73
C SER A 500 -11.94 8.50 -3.71
N PRO A 501 -12.49 9.66 -3.30
CA PRO A 501 -12.24 10.90 -4.01
C PRO A 501 -10.81 11.45 -3.76
N LEU A 502 -9.89 10.63 -3.24
CA LEU A 502 -8.54 10.93 -2.75
C LEU A 502 -8.58 11.44 -1.30
N ASP A 503 -7.87 10.75 -0.40
CA ASP A 503 -7.46 11.31 0.90
C ASP A 503 -6.32 12.30 0.61
N ARG A 504 -6.16 13.40 1.37
CA ARG A 504 -5.22 14.49 1.01
C ARG A 504 -3.77 14.02 0.83
N THR A 505 -3.45 12.84 1.36
CA THR A 505 -2.12 12.21 1.33
C THR A 505 -2.02 11.05 0.33
N SER A 506 -3.15 10.52 -0.17
CA SER A 506 -3.17 9.32 -0.99
C SER A 506 -3.62 9.62 -2.42
N LEU A 507 -2.68 9.50 -3.37
CA LEU A 507 -2.98 9.48 -4.81
C LEU A 507 -3.64 8.15 -5.24
N THR A 508 -4.02 7.29 -4.30
CA THR A 508 -4.56 5.96 -4.58
C THR A 508 -6.02 6.02 -5.00
N LEU A 509 -6.34 5.41 -6.15
CA LEU A 509 -7.72 5.24 -6.63
C LEU A 509 -8.22 3.82 -6.38
N TYR A 510 -9.19 3.68 -5.50
CA TYR A 510 -9.88 2.41 -5.27
C TYR A 510 -11.08 2.28 -6.20
N MET A 511 -11.24 1.09 -6.76
CA MET A 511 -12.31 0.78 -7.69
C MET A 511 -12.97 -0.53 -7.28
N SER A 512 -14.28 -0.60 -7.54
CA SER A 512 -15.03 -1.85 -7.52
C SER A 512 -15.73 -2.05 -8.85
N TRP A 513 -15.82 -3.29 -9.32
CA TRP A 513 -16.52 -3.62 -10.56
C TRP A 513 -16.99 -5.07 -10.57
N CYS A 514 -17.87 -5.40 -11.50
CA CYS A 514 -18.38 -6.75 -11.71
C CYS A 514 -18.54 -7.01 -13.21
N TYR A 515 -18.26 -8.25 -13.64
CA TYR A 515 -18.45 -8.68 -15.02
C TYR A 515 -19.77 -9.43 -15.25
N ASP A 516 -20.48 -9.80 -14.17
CA ASP A 516 -21.77 -10.45 -14.25
C ASP A 516 -22.86 -9.41 -14.55
N PRO A 517 -23.57 -9.48 -15.69
CA PRO A 517 -24.61 -8.52 -16.03
C PRO A 517 -25.84 -8.59 -15.10
N LYS A 518 -25.99 -9.68 -14.33
CA LYS A 518 -27.12 -9.89 -13.40
C LYS A 518 -26.86 -9.31 -12.01
N VAL A 519 -25.61 -9.15 -11.61
CA VAL A 519 -25.25 -8.54 -10.32
C VAL A 519 -25.41 -7.04 -10.42
N ARG A 520 -26.13 -6.41 -9.49
CA ARG A 520 -26.24 -4.95 -9.43
C ARG A 520 -25.35 -4.42 -8.31
N LEU A 521 -24.36 -3.60 -8.68
CA LEU A 521 -23.55 -2.87 -7.71
C LEU A 521 -24.31 -1.59 -7.29
N GLN A 522 -24.40 -1.33 -6.00
CA GLN A 522 -24.94 -0.05 -5.52
C GLN A 522 -23.96 1.08 -5.88
N MET A 523 -24.43 2.08 -6.62
CA MET A 523 -23.66 3.30 -6.87
C MET A 523 -23.76 4.22 -5.65
N VAL A 524 -22.62 4.64 -5.11
CA VAL A 524 -22.57 5.71 -4.09
C VAL A 524 -22.26 7.01 -4.81
N ASN A 525 -23.19 7.96 -4.77
CA ASN A 525 -22.98 9.31 -5.29
C ASN A 525 -21.92 10.04 -4.44
N HIS A 526 -20.85 10.52 -5.06
CA HIS A 526 -19.85 11.35 -4.37
C HIS A 526 -20.37 12.77 -4.16
N GLY A 527 -20.23 13.28 -2.93
CA GLY A 527 -20.79 14.56 -2.46
C GLY A 527 -20.26 15.82 -3.17
N ALA A 528 -21.10 16.84 -3.17
CA ALA A 528 -21.08 18.02 -4.05
C ALA A 528 -20.11 19.17 -3.65
N THR A 529 -19.25 19.02 -2.65
CA THR A 529 -18.57 20.17 -2.03
C THR A 529 -17.19 20.55 -2.62
N ASP A 530 -16.49 19.65 -3.31
CA ASP A 530 -15.22 19.97 -4.00
C ASP A 530 -15.43 20.37 -5.48
N THR A 531 -16.62 20.11 -6.01
CA THR A 531 -16.98 20.31 -7.42
C THR A 531 -16.87 21.77 -7.88
N ASP A 532 -17.21 22.74 -7.03
CA ASP A 532 -17.22 24.16 -7.43
C ASP A 532 -15.83 24.79 -7.53
N LYS A 533 -14.87 24.33 -6.70
CA LYS A 533 -13.47 24.77 -6.80
C LYS A 533 -12.77 24.09 -7.98
N LEU A 534 -13.05 22.80 -8.20
CA LEU A 534 -12.54 22.04 -9.34
C LEU A 534 -13.08 22.57 -10.68
N ALA A 535 -14.36 22.95 -10.74
CA ALA A 535 -14.96 23.55 -11.93
C ALA A 535 -14.25 24.85 -12.36
N ARG A 536 -13.79 25.68 -11.41
CA ARG A 536 -13.01 26.89 -11.71
C ARG A 536 -11.63 26.57 -12.29
N ILE A 537 -10.96 25.55 -11.77
CA ILE A 537 -9.65 25.09 -12.28
C ILE A 537 -9.81 24.43 -13.66
N GLU A 538 -10.84 23.61 -13.86
CA GLU A 538 -11.18 23.01 -15.16
C GLU A 538 -11.50 24.08 -16.22
N GLN A 539 -12.24 25.12 -15.84
CA GLN A 539 -12.55 26.25 -16.71
C GLN A 539 -11.27 27.00 -17.12
N GLN A 540 -10.31 27.16 -16.22
CA GLN A 540 -8.98 27.72 -16.55
C GLN A 540 -8.21 26.80 -17.51
N LEU A 541 -8.15 25.49 -17.26
CA LEU A 541 -7.48 24.51 -18.14
C LEU A 541 -8.07 24.50 -19.57
N SER A 542 -9.39 24.64 -19.70
CA SER A 542 -10.05 24.70 -21.02
C SER A 542 -9.59 25.88 -21.87
N ARG A 543 -9.20 27.01 -21.23
CA ARG A 543 -8.68 28.20 -21.91
C ARG A 543 -7.25 28.01 -22.39
N TYR A 544 -6.43 27.28 -21.63
CA TYR A 544 -5.04 27.00 -21.99
C TYR A 544 -4.89 25.85 -23.01
N SER A 545 -5.86 24.94 -23.13
CA SER A 545 -5.84 23.86 -24.14
C SER A 545 -6.14 24.32 -25.59
N LYS A 546 -6.48 25.59 -25.78
CA LYS A 546 -6.84 26.20 -27.08
C LYS A 546 -5.77 27.17 -27.62
N GLN A 547 -4.65 27.32 -26.94
CA GLN A 547 -3.43 27.97 -27.42
C GLN A 547 -2.37 26.89 -27.63
#